data_AF-A0A5C6PPC3-F1
#
_entry.id   AF-A0A5C6PPC3-F1
#
_cell.length_a   1.000
_cell.length_b   1.000
_cell.length_c   1.000
_cell.angle_alpha   90.00
_cell.angle_beta   90.00
_cell.angle_gamma   90.00
#
_symmetry.space_group_name_H-M   'P 1'
#
loop_
_entity.id
_entity.type
_entity.pdbx_description
1 polymer ?
#
loop_
_entity_poly.entity_id
_entity_poly.type
_entity_poly.pdbx_seq_one_letter_code
_entity_poly.pdbx_strand_id
1 'polypeptide(L)'
;MTHPHPTGFLGAVASALFTAYAVQRRPVTTWGLGLIKEALPVAQNFVQGRGFAVAETERDWGYFGDKWQWYLNLRGISNGRGPVIWPANYGPAERDQVYKTFSLSGWAGRSGHDAPMIALDALLGAGSDWEELMSRAAFHGGNEMTK
;
A
#
# COMPACT_ATOMS: atom_id res chain seq x y z
N MET A 1 13.02 7.69 11.84
CA MET A 1 13.13 8.94 12.62
C MET A 1 11.86 9.21 13.42
N THR A 2 10.67 9.28 12.81
CA THR A 2 9.41 9.63 13.51
C THR A 2 8.41 8.47 13.67
N HIS A 3 8.55 7.39 12.90
CA HIS A 3 7.66 6.22 12.93
C HIS A 3 8.45 4.91 13.15
N PRO A 4 8.97 4.66 14.36
CA PRO A 4 9.80 3.49 14.68
C PRO A 4 8.97 2.20 14.89
N HIS A 5 8.01 1.94 13.99
CA HIS A 5 7.17 0.74 13.98
C HIS A 5 7.08 0.21 12.54
N PRO A 6 7.14 -1.12 12.29
CA PRO A 6 7.16 -1.69 10.93
C PRO A 6 6.00 -1.22 10.07
N THR A 7 4.77 -1.20 10.58
CA THR A 7 3.61 -0.65 9.86
C THR A 7 3.82 0.78 9.36
N GLY A 8 4.59 1.60 10.09
CA GLY A 8 4.91 2.97 9.72
C GLY A 8 6.04 3.07 8.70
N PHE A 9 7.25 2.62 9.06
CA PHE A 9 8.42 2.81 8.19
C PHE A 9 8.38 1.98 6.91
N LEU A 10 7.72 0.81 6.90
CA LEU A 10 7.52 0.03 5.67
C LEU A 10 6.60 0.75 4.68
N GLY A 11 5.75 1.66 5.15
CA GLY A 11 5.01 2.59 4.30
C GLY A 11 5.94 3.52 3.52
N ALA A 12 6.98 4.05 4.16
CA ALA A 12 7.98 4.87 3.49
C ALA A 12 8.79 4.04 2.46
N VAL A 13 9.11 2.78 2.79
CA VAL A 13 9.72 1.84 1.83
C VAL A 13 8.82 1.64 0.62
N ALA A 14 7.52 1.39 0.81
CA ALA A 14 6.56 1.23 -0.27
C ALA A 14 6.50 2.47 -1.18
N SER A 15 6.36 3.67 -0.62
CA SER A 15 6.31 4.92 -1.39
C SER A 15 7.59 5.15 -2.23
N ALA A 16 8.76 4.95 -1.63
CA ALA A 16 10.03 5.11 -2.34
C ALA A 16 10.20 4.05 -3.44
N LEU A 17 9.84 2.80 -3.16
CA LEU A 17 9.90 1.70 -4.11
C LEU A 17 8.99 1.93 -5.31
N PHE A 18 7.73 2.33 -5.07
CA PHE A 18 6.76 2.57 -6.14
C PHE A 18 7.17 3.75 -7.01
N THR A 19 7.75 4.79 -6.40
CA THR A 19 8.37 5.90 -7.15
C THR A 19 9.49 5.39 -8.06
N ALA A 20 10.38 4.53 -7.56
CA ALA A 20 11.44 3.94 -8.37
C ALA A 20 10.88 3.04 -9.50
N TYR A 21 9.83 2.27 -9.23
CA TYR A 21 9.15 1.44 -10.23
C TYR A 21 8.47 2.27 -11.32
N ALA A 22 7.88 3.41 -10.97
CA ALA A 22 7.32 4.36 -11.93
C ALA A 22 8.40 4.90 -12.88
N VAL A 23 9.55 5.32 -12.34
CA VAL A 23 10.71 5.77 -13.14
C VAL A 23 11.20 4.68 -14.08
N GLN A 24 11.22 3.42 -13.62
CA GLN A 24 11.60 2.25 -14.42
C GLN A 24 10.51 1.79 -15.40
N ARG A 25 9.33 2.43 -15.40
CA ARG A 25 8.16 2.03 -16.21
C ARG A 25 7.75 0.58 -15.99
N ARG A 26 7.91 0.06 -14.77
CA ARG A 26 7.39 -1.27 -14.42
C ARG A 26 5.86 -1.25 -14.47
N PRO A 27 5.20 -2.33 -14.96
CA PRO A 27 3.73 -2.39 -14.94
C PRO A 27 3.18 -2.23 -13.53
N VAL A 28 2.18 -1.36 -13.34
CA VAL A 28 1.64 -1.01 -12.01
C VAL A 28 1.12 -2.25 -11.25
N THR A 29 0.59 -3.24 -11.98
CA THR A 29 0.10 -4.50 -11.41
C THR A 29 1.19 -5.31 -10.69
N THR A 30 2.47 -5.09 -10.97
CA THR A 30 3.58 -5.83 -10.33
C THR A 30 4.09 -5.15 -9.07
N TRP A 31 3.69 -3.92 -8.78
CA TRP A 31 4.34 -3.10 -7.75
C TRP A 31 4.17 -3.68 -6.35
N GLY A 32 2.94 -4.03 -5.96
CA GLY A 32 2.68 -4.64 -4.66
C GLY A 32 3.32 -6.03 -4.49
N LEU A 33 3.41 -6.82 -5.56
CA LEU A 33 4.13 -8.09 -5.53
C LEU A 33 5.63 -7.86 -5.26
N GLY A 34 6.23 -6.88 -5.95
CA GLY A 34 7.61 -6.48 -5.73
C GLY A 34 7.86 -5.95 -4.31
N LEU A 35 6.91 -5.23 -3.72
CA LEU A 35 6.98 -4.82 -2.32
C LEU A 35 7.13 -6.04 -1.41
N ILE A 36 6.23 -7.03 -1.53
CA ILE A 36 6.23 -8.22 -0.67
C ILE A 36 7.44 -9.13 -0.91
N LYS A 37 7.79 -9.38 -2.18
CA LYS A 37 8.78 -10.41 -2.54
C LYS A 37 10.21 -9.89 -2.65
N GLU A 38 10.41 -8.61 -2.95
CA GLU A 38 11.73 -8.02 -3.14
C GLU A 38 12.08 -7.11 -1.96
N ALA A 39 11.24 -6.13 -1.65
CA ALA A 39 11.61 -5.08 -0.70
C ALA A 39 11.49 -5.48 0.77
N LEU A 40 10.44 -6.20 1.18
CA LEU A 40 10.27 -6.60 2.59
C LEU A 40 11.42 -7.49 3.09
N PRO A 41 11.87 -8.55 2.38
CA PRO A 41 13.01 -9.35 2.83
C PRO A 41 14.30 -8.53 3.00
N VAL A 42 14.56 -7.60 2.08
CA VAL A 42 15.75 -6.72 2.15
C VAL A 42 15.65 -5.78 3.35
N ALA A 43 14.47 -5.18 3.58
CA ALA A 43 14.24 -4.31 4.73
C ALA A 43 14.38 -5.06 6.05
N GLN A 44 13.90 -6.31 6.13
CA GLN A 44 14.01 -7.14 7.34
C GLN A 44 15.47 -7.46 7.66
N ASN A 45 16.25 -7.90 6.65
CA ASN A 45 17.67 -8.14 6.80
C ASN A 45 18.43 -6.89 7.26
N PHE A 46 18.05 -5.71 6.75
CA PHE A 46 18.64 -4.44 7.19
C PHE A 46 18.35 -4.15 8.67
N VAL A 47 17.11 -4.33 9.13
CA VAL A 47 16.73 -4.14 10.54
C VAL A 47 17.52 -5.08 11.45
N GLN A 48 17.57 -6.37 11.12
CA GLN A 48 18.33 -7.37 11.87
C GLN A 48 19.82 -6.99 11.96
N GLY A 49 20.41 -6.56 10.85
CA GLY A 49 21.82 -6.15 10.81
C GLY A 49 22.14 -4.87 11.59
N ARG A 50 21.14 -4.01 11.87
CA ARG A 50 21.33 -2.80 12.71
C ARG A 50 21.24 -3.09 14.20
N GLY A 51 20.63 -4.20 14.61
CA GLY A 51 20.57 -4.64 16.00
C GLY A 51 19.74 -3.75 16.93
N PHE A 52 18.92 -2.84 16.41
CA PHE A 52 18.08 -1.93 17.22
C PHE A 52 16.61 -2.36 17.19
N ALA A 53 16.00 -2.53 18.36
CA ALA A 53 14.58 -2.90 18.54
C ALA A 53 14.11 -4.07 17.64
N VAL A 54 15.00 -5.05 17.43
CA VAL A 54 14.79 -6.15 16.48
C VAL A 54 13.62 -7.02 16.92
N ALA A 55 13.57 -7.40 18.21
CA ALA A 55 12.53 -8.27 18.73
C ALA A 55 11.12 -7.65 18.61
N GLU A 56 10.99 -6.36 18.94
CA GLU A 56 9.72 -5.63 18.81
C GLU A 56 9.33 -5.48 17.34
N THR A 57 10.30 -5.17 16.47
CA THR A 57 10.05 -5.01 15.04
C THR A 57 9.64 -6.33 14.38
N GLU A 58 10.27 -7.44 14.74
CA GLU A 58 9.95 -8.77 14.21
C GLU A 58 8.58 -9.26 14.68
N ARG A 59 8.21 -8.99 15.95
CA ARG A 59 6.89 -9.32 16.49
C ARG A 59 5.76 -8.71 15.64
N ASP A 60 5.92 -7.46 15.23
CA ASP A 60 4.87 -6.69 14.56
C ASP A 60 5.03 -6.65 13.03
N TRP A 61 6.07 -7.30 12.48
CA TRP A 61 6.43 -7.28 11.06
C TRP A 61 5.33 -7.82 10.15
N GLY A 62 4.73 -8.95 10.56
CA GLY A 62 3.79 -9.73 9.74
C GLY A 62 2.59 -8.92 9.28
N TYR A 63 2.07 -8.04 10.15
CA TYR A 63 0.86 -7.25 9.85
C TYR A 63 0.93 -6.51 8.51
N PHE A 64 2.04 -5.83 8.23
CA PHE A 64 2.19 -5.06 7.00
C PHE A 64 2.16 -5.98 5.77
N GLY A 65 2.98 -7.04 5.78
CA GLY A 65 3.05 -8.00 4.68
C GLY A 65 1.72 -8.71 4.43
N ASP A 66 1.05 -9.15 5.49
CA ASP A 66 -0.23 -9.86 5.42
C ASP A 66 -1.35 -8.97 4.88
N LYS A 67 -1.41 -7.70 5.30
CA LYS A 67 -2.38 -6.74 4.77
C LYS A 67 -2.16 -6.44 3.31
N TRP A 68 -0.91 -6.29 2.88
CA TRP A 68 -0.58 -6.15 1.46
C TRP A 68 -0.93 -7.39 0.65
N GLN A 69 -0.63 -8.59 1.16
CA GLN A 69 -1.00 -9.84 0.48
C GLN A 69 -2.52 -9.99 0.35
N TRP A 70 -3.27 -9.64 1.39
CA TRP A 70 -4.74 -9.60 1.36
C TRP A 70 -5.26 -8.64 0.29
N TYR A 71 -4.72 -7.42 0.22
CA TYR A 71 -5.09 -6.43 -0.79
C TYR A 71 -4.84 -6.93 -2.22
N LEU A 72 -3.67 -7.53 -2.48
CA LEU A 72 -3.36 -8.04 -3.81
C LEU A 72 -4.26 -9.21 -4.20
N ASN A 73 -4.64 -10.06 -3.24
CA ASN A 73 -5.63 -11.12 -3.47
C ASN A 73 -7.02 -10.53 -3.77
N LEU A 74 -7.45 -9.51 -3.01
CA LEU A 74 -8.71 -8.80 -3.23
C LEU A 74 -8.81 -8.21 -4.64
N ARG A 75 -7.69 -7.70 -5.17
CA ARG A 75 -7.59 -7.13 -6.52
C ARG A 75 -7.23 -8.13 -7.61
N GLY A 76 -7.01 -9.40 -7.27
CA GLY A 76 -6.65 -10.45 -8.24
C GLY A 76 -5.25 -10.33 -8.83
N ILE A 77 -4.36 -9.52 -8.24
CA ILE A 77 -3.02 -9.21 -8.77
C ILE A 77 -1.88 -9.75 -7.90
N SER A 78 -2.15 -10.76 -7.07
CA SER A 78 -1.15 -11.36 -6.17
C SER A 78 -0.01 -12.10 -6.88
N ASN A 79 -0.15 -12.38 -8.17
CA ASN A 79 0.91 -12.90 -9.03
C ASN A 79 1.51 -11.82 -9.97
N GLY A 80 1.15 -10.54 -9.76
CA GLY A 80 1.61 -9.40 -10.55
C GLY A 80 0.93 -9.26 -11.92
N ARG A 81 -0.03 -10.12 -12.25
CA ARG A 81 -0.74 -10.14 -13.54
C ARG A 81 -2.17 -9.63 -13.35
N GLY A 82 -2.66 -8.89 -14.35
CA GLY A 82 -4.06 -8.48 -14.42
C GLY A 82 -4.96 -9.54 -15.10
N PRO A 83 -6.27 -9.22 -15.29
CA PRO A 83 -6.88 -7.93 -15.02
C PRO A 83 -7.09 -7.66 -13.52
N VAL A 84 -7.15 -6.37 -13.15
CA VAL A 84 -7.51 -5.96 -11.80
C VAL A 84 -9.00 -6.22 -11.57
N ILE A 85 -9.33 -6.82 -10.42
CA ILE A 85 -10.72 -7.10 -10.04
C ILE A 85 -11.27 -5.90 -9.26
N TRP A 86 -12.34 -5.32 -9.80
CA TRP A 86 -13.08 -4.23 -9.16
C TRP A 86 -14.45 -4.71 -8.68
N PRO A 87 -14.96 -4.16 -7.56
CA PRO A 87 -16.38 -4.30 -7.22
C PRO A 87 -17.26 -3.76 -8.36
N ALA A 88 -18.45 -4.35 -8.54
CA ALA A 88 -19.38 -3.93 -9.59
C ALA A 88 -19.80 -2.45 -9.46
N ASN A 89 -20.01 -1.99 -8.23
CA ASN A 89 -20.18 -0.58 -7.89
C ASN A 89 -18.95 -0.12 -7.13
N TYR A 90 -18.23 0.86 -7.67
CA TYR A 90 -17.01 1.38 -7.07
C TYR A 90 -16.88 2.91 -7.18
N GLY A 91 -18.01 3.59 -6.96
CA GLY A 91 -18.10 5.04 -6.87
C GLY A 91 -17.59 5.57 -5.52
N PRO A 92 -17.63 6.89 -5.29
CA PRO A 92 -17.09 7.52 -4.09
C PRO A 92 -17.60 6.90 -2.78
N ALA A 93 -18.92 6.68 -2.66
CA ALA A 93 -19.52 6.12 -1.45
C ALA A 93 -19.09 4.67 -1.20
N GLU A 94 -18.99 3.84 -2.24
CA GLU A 94 -18.52 2.46 -2.13
C GLU A 94 -17.02 2.42 -1.80
N ARG A 95 -16.22 3.31 -2.40
CA ARG A 95 -14.79 3.43 -2.10
C ARG A 95 -14.55 3.78 -0.64
N ASP A 96 -15.31 4.71 -0.05
CA ASP A 96 -15.21 5.03 1.37
C ASP A 96 -15.42 3.83 2.28
N GLN A 97 -16.42 2.99 1.97
CA GLN A 97 -16.65 1.77 2.75
C GLN A 97 -15.54 0.73 2.55
N VAL A 98 -15.05 0.57 1.32
CA VAL A 98 -13.96 -0.35 1.02
C VAL A 98 -12.65 0.11 1.66
N TYR A 99 -12.31 1.39 1.61
CA TYR A 99 -11.08 1.93 2.19
C TYR A 99 -11.05 1.80 3.71
N LYS A 100 -12.21 1.85 4.40
CA LYS A 100 -12.28 1.51 5.83
C LYS A 100 -11.80 0.09 6.11
N THR A 101 -12.00 -0.87 5.20
CA THR A 101 -11.49 -2.24 5.35
C THR A 101 -9.98 -2.34 5.18
N PHE A 102 -9.35 -1.37 4.51
CA PHE A 102 -7.89 -1.30 4.35
C PHE A 102 -7.24 -0.77 5.64
N SER A 103 -7.97 0.08 6.36
CA SER A 103 -7.49 0.76 7.55
C SER A 103 -7.25 -0.15 8.75
N LEU A 104 -6.40 0.31 9.66
CA LEU A 104 -6.20 -0.36 10.96
C LEU A 104 -7.37 -0.11 11.93
N SER A 105 -7.94 1.09 11.93
CA SER A 105 -8.89 1.55 12.96
C SER A 105 -10.03 2.41 12.43
N GLY A 106 -10.50 2.14 11.20
CA GLY A 106 -11.62 2.84 10.57
C GLY A 106 -11.27 4.16 9.88
N TRP A 107 -10.05 4.69 10.07
CA TRP A 107 -9.58 5.89 9.37
C TRP A 107 -8.58 5.53 8.28
N ALA A 108 -9.10 5.38 7.06
CA ALA A 108 -8.35 4.93 5.90
C ALA A 108 -7.28 5.94 5.45
N GLY A 109 -6.09 5.44 5.10
CA GLY A 109 -4.98 6.25 4.59
C GLY A 109 -4.19 6.99 5.67
N ARG A 110 -4.45 6.70 6.95
CA ARG A 110 -3.73 7.32 8.07
C ARG A 110 -2.45 6.59 8.44
N SER A 111 -2.32 5.32 8.06
CA SER A 111 -1.23 4.45 8.49
C SER A 111 -0.25 4.16 7.34
N GLY A 112 0.96 3.75 7.69
CA GLY A 112 1.97 3.46 6.66
C GLY A 112 1.61 2.29 5.75
N HIS A 113 0.74 1.36 6.15
CA HIS A 113 0.33 0.26 5.28
C HIS A 113 -0.76 0.67 4.28
N ASP A 114 -1.76 1.45 4.71
CA ASP A 114 -2.95 1.72 3.91
C ASP A 114 -2.84 2.99 3.05
N ALA A 115 -2.06 4.00 3.46
CA ALA A 115 -1.81 5.18 2.64
C ALA A 115 -1.23 4.84 1.24
N PRO A 116 -0.08 4.14 1.13
CA PRO A 116 0.44 3.71 -0.18
C PRO A 116 -0.44 2.67 -0.87
N MET A 117 -1.27 1.92 -0.15
CA MET A 117 -2.20 0.94 -0.72
C MET A 117 -3.36 1.64 -1.44
N ILE A 118 -3.97 2.65 -0.82
CA ILE A 118 -5.03 3.46 -1.44
C ILE A 118 -4.48 4.22 -2.64
N ALA A 119 -3.26 4.76 -2.55
CA ALA A 119 -2.60 5.42 -3.68
C ALA A 119 -2.37 4.45 -4.86
N LEU A 120 -1.91 3.22 -4.59
CA LEU A 120 -1.78 2.19 -5.63
C LEU A 120 -3.14 1.81 -6.22
N ASP A 121 -4.17 1.69 -5.39
CA ASP A 121 -5.52 1.38 -5.83
C ASP A 121 -6.07 2.44 -6.78
N ALA A 122 -5.84 3.71 -6.46
CA ALA A 122 -6.20 4.83 -7.31
C ALA A 122 -5.46 4.81 -8.65
N LEU A 123 -4.14 4.56 -8.64
CA LEU A 123 -3.33 4.44 -9.87
C LEU A 123 -3.81 3.29 -10.77
N LEU A 124 -4.12 2.13 -10.19
CA LEU A 124 -4.65 0.98 -10.93
C LEU A 124 -6.02 1.27 -11.54
N GLY A 125 -6.87 2.05 -10.85
CA GLY A 125 -8.22 2.36 -11.29
C GLY A 125 -8.32 3.50 -12.30
N ALA A 126 -7.45 4.50 -12.18
CA ALA A 126 -7.49 5.72 -12.98
C ALA A 126 -6.71 5.62 -14.30
N GLY A 127 -5.67 4.79 -14.37
CA GLY A 127 -4.79 4.73 -15.53
C GLY A 127 -4.15 6.09 -15.80
N SER A 128 -4.43 6.69 -16.98
CA SER A 128 -3.92 8.00 -17.37
C SER A 128 -4.89 9.17 -17.08
N ASP A 129 -6.04 8.90 -16.47
CA ASP A 129 -7.04 9.92 -16.16
C ASP A 129 -6.73 10.61 -14.83
N TRP A 130 -6.37 11.90 -14.90
CA TRP A 130 -6.02 12.69 -13.73
C TRP A 130 -7.23 12.99 -12.82
N GLU A 131 -8.40 13.25 -13.41
CA GLU A 131 -9.60 13.55 -12.63
C GLU A 131 -10.05 12.30 -11.86
N GLU A 132 -10.01 11.14 -12.51
CA GLU A 132 -10.31 9.86 -11.86
C GLU A 132 -9.28 9.52 -10.78
N LEU A 133 -7.99 9.82 -11.00
CA LEU A 133 -6.95 9.63 -9.99
C LEU A 133 -7.24 10.46 -8.74
N MET A 134 -7.55 11.75 -8.92
CA MET A 134 -7.88 12.66 -7.82
C MET A 134 -9.17 12.25 -7.11
N SER A 135 -10.20 11.86 -7.86
CA SER A 135 -11.46 11.34 -7.32
C SER A 135 -11.25 10.10 -6.44
N ARG A 136 -10.27 9.26 -6.76
CA ARG A 136 -9.98 8.03 -5.99
C ARG A 136 -9.02 8.23 -4.82
N ALA A 137 -7.97 9.03 -5.00
CA ALA A 137 -6.86 9.15 -4.06
C ALA A 137 -6.98 10.35 -3.11
N ALA A 138 -7.53 11.47 -3.58
CA ALA A 138 -7.50 12.74 -2.86
C ALA A 138 -8.85 13.14 -2.26
N PHE A 139 -9.96 12.65 -2.82
CA PHE A 139 -11.32 12.99 -2.36
C PHE A 139 -12.04 11.74 -1.86
N HIS A 140 -11.83 11.39 -0.60
CA HIS A 140 -12.45 10.25 0.07
C HIS A 140 -12.54 10.50 1.58
N GLY A 141 -13.53 9.94 2.28
CA GLY A 141 -13.80 10.19 3.70
C GLY A 141 -12.73 9.68 4.71
N GLY A 142 -11.52 9.39 4.24
CA GLY A 142 -10.36 9.01 5.03
C GLY A 142 -9.38 10.17 5.20
N ASN A 143 -8.08 9.87 5.29
CA ASN A 143 -7.05 10.88 5.36
C ASN A 143 -6.64 11.33 3.95
N GLU A 144 -7.15 12.48 3.51
CA GLU A 144 -6.97 13.03 2.16
C GLU A 144 -5.62 13.76 1.95
N MET A 145 -4.96 14.19 3.04
CA MET A 145 -3.64 14.81 3.01
C MET A 145 -2.72 14.16 4.04
N THR A 146 -1.83 13.28 3.58
CA THR A 146 -0.64 12.90 4.36
C THR A 146 0.32 14.09 4.36
N LYS A 147 0.29 14.88 5.44
CA LYS A 147 1.28 15.94 5.68
C LYS A 147 2.61 15.38 6.17
#